data_AF-A0A1I3YKR3-F1
#
_entry.id   AF-A0A1I3YKR3-F1
#
_cell.length_a   1.000
_cell.length_b   1.000
_cell.length_c   1.000
_cell.angle_alpha   90.00
_cell.angle_beta   90.00
_cell.angle_gamma   90.00
#
_symmetry.space_group_name_H-M   'P 1'
#
loop_
_entity.id
_entity.type
_entity.pdbx_description
1 polymer ?
#
loop_
_entity_poly.entity_id
_entity_poly.type
_entity_poly.pdbx_seq_one_letter_code
_entity_poly.pdbx_strand_id
1 'polypeptide(L)'
;MHKEQLSQELLNRITTKAESTIREVISAALTDEISRALTMALTEGEFYRSISTDLQEGLKSIYREINSAATGTAELPVAASPVADEMFSEASTQLGAILQTTEKATDSIMGLVEKHLDMNDRAMQLLASLENGTASPEIAELRAGNEALGADLMEIMTTLSFQDLTGQRIKRIVAALQQIEKVVFELYMATGLSMKAMEQNPEQSVEEIRQTSKARATELKGPQDANSQTDVDDLLSQLGL
;
A
#
# COMPACT_ATOMS: atom_id res chain seq x y z
N MET A 1 -19.29 34.61 81.24
CA MET A 1 -19.90 35.50 80.23
C MET A 1 -18.92 36.08 79.22
N HIS A 2 -17.90 36.87 79.58
CA HIS A 2 -16.99 37.46 78.57
C HIS A 2 -16.13 36.47 77.78
N LYS A 3 -15.68 35.36 78.40
CA LYS A 3 -14.90 34.32 77.70
C LYS A 3 -15.70 33.54 76.65
N GLU A 4 -16.99 33.31 76.89
CA GLU A 4 -17.88 32.62 75.94
C GLU A 4 -18.21 33.50 74.74
N GLN A 5 -18.51 34.79 74.95
CA GLN A 5 -18.75 35.74 73.85
C GLN A 5 -17.53 35.88 72.94
N LEU A 6 -16.33 35.98 73.52
CA LEU A 6 -15.08 36.05 72.75
C LEU A 6 -14.81 34.77 71.96
N SER A 7 -15.13 33.61 72.54
CA SER A 7 -15.01 32.31 71.85
C SER A 7 -16.02 32.18 70.70
N GLN A 8 -17.25 32.67 70.87
CA GLN A 8 -18.28 32.68 69.82
C GLN A 8 -17.89 33.59 68.65
N GLU A 9 -17.32 34.76 68.95
CA GLU A 9 -16.88 35.74 67.96
C GLU A 9 -15.67 35.23 67.15
N LEU A 10 -14.72 34.57 67.82
CA LEU A 10 -13.59 33.90 67.17
C LEU A 10 -14.05 32.72 66.30
N LEU A 11 -14.98 31.89 66.80
CA LEU A 11 -15.59 30.81 66.02
C LEU A 11 -16.29 31.34 64.77
N ASN A 12 -17.11 32.38 64.89
CA ASN A 12 -17.77 32.97 63.73
C ASN A 12 -16.75 33.54 62.72
N ARG A 13 -15.73 34.26 63.18
CA ARG A 13 -14.66 34.77 62.29
C ARG A 13 -13.91 33.64 61.57
N ILE A 14 -13.59 32.56 62.27
CA ILE A 14 -12.92 31.40 61.68
C ILE A 14 -13.84 30.71 60.68
N THR A 15 -15.12 30.51 60.99
CA THR A 15 -16.11 29.90 60.10
C THR A 15 -16.29 30.73 58.83
N THR A 16 -16.51 32.05 58.94
CA THR A 16 -16.68 32.92 57.76
C THR A 16 -15.42 32.97 56.91
N LYS A 17 -14.24 32.99 57.53
CA LYS A 17 -12.96 32.99 56.81
C LYS A 17 -12.70 31.65 56.13
N ALA A 18 -12.96 30.53 56.81
CA ALA A 18 -12.86 29.19 56.25
C ALA A 18 -13.84 29.01 55.09
N GLU A 19 -15.09 29.47 55.22
CA GLU A 19 -16.10 29.38 54.16
C GLU A 19 -15.70 30.20 52.92
N SER A 20 -15.15 31.40 53.12
CA SER A 20 -14.61 32.22 52.01
C SER A 20 -13.42 31.56 51.33
N THR A 21 -12.44 31.08 52.10
CA THR A 21 -11.23 30.45 51.55
C THR A 21 -11.55 29.13 50.85
N ILE A 22 -12.43 28.30 51.43
CA ILE A 22 -12.89 27.06 50.80
C ILE A 22 -13.63 27.36 49.50
N ARG A 23 -14.50 28.38 49.48
CA ARG A 23 -15.21 28.79 48.27
C ARG A 23 -14.24 29.25 47.17
N GLU A 24 -13.25 30.07 47.50
CA GLU A 24 -12.22 30.50 46.53
C GLU A 24 -11.41 29.33 45.98
N VAL A 25 -10.91 28.47 46.86
CA VAL A 25 -10.06 27.32 46.47
C VAL A 25 -10.87 26.32 45.64
N ILE A 26 -12.10 26.00 46.04
CA ILE A 26 -12.97 25.10 45.28
C ILE A 26 -13.36 25.73 43.95
N SER A 27 -13.72 27.01 43.90
CA SER A 27 -14.05 27.67 42.63
C SER A 27 -12.86 27.72 41.68
N ALA A 28 -11.66 28.01 42.18
CA ALA A 28 -10.44 27.99 41.38
C ALA A 28 -10.12 26.58 40.88
N ALA A 29 -10.12 25.58 41.76
CA ALA A 29 -9.85 24.19 41.40
C ALA A 29 -10.91 23.61 40.45
N LEU A 30 -12.19 23.93 40.65
CA LEU A 30 -13.27 23.50 39.78
C LEU A 30 -13.18 24.15 38.40
N THR A 31 -12.81 25.44 38.34
CA THR A 31 -12.63 26.13 37.06
C THR A 31 -11.45 25.53 36.28
N ASP A 32 -10.34 25.26 36.97
CA ASP A 32 -9.15 24.64 36.38
C ASP A 32 -9.45 23.23 35.86
N GLU A 33 -10.14 22.41 36.66
CA GLU A 33 -10.52 21.04 36.27
C GLU A 33 -11.54 21.03 35.11
N ILE A 34 -12.53 21.92 35.11
CA ILE A 34 -13.48 22.06 33.99
C ILE A 34 -12.74 22.51 32.74
N SER A 35 -11.85 23.51 32.83
CA SER A 35 -11.06 23.98 31.69
C SER A 35 -10.17 22.87 31.13
N ARG A 36 -9.54 22.07 31.99
CA ARG A 36 -8.72 20.92 31.59
C ARG A 36 -9.56 19.84 30.91
N ALA A 37 -10.70 19.47 31.50
CA ALA A 37 -11.62 18.48 30.94
C ALA A 37 -12.22 18.92 29.60
N LEU A 38 -12.59 20.20 29.45
CA LEU A 38 -13.08 20.75 28.18
C LEU A 38 -11.99 20.77 27.12
N THR A 39 -10.76 21.14 27.50
CA THR A 39 -9.61 21.14 26.59
C THR A 39 -9.34 19.72 26.09
N MET A 40 -9.31 18.72 26.99
CA MET A 40 -9.16 17.31 26.63
C MET A 40 -10.25 16.83 25.67
N ALA A 41 -11.53 17.12 25.98
CA ALA A 41 -12.65 16.70 25.13
C ALA A 41 -12.62 17.37 23.74
N LEU A 42 -12.19 18.62 23.66
CA LEU A 42 -12.02 19.34 22.40
C LEU A 42 -10.85 18.77 21.58
N THR A 43 -9.69 18.52 22.21
CA THR A 43 -8.53 17.91 21.54
C THR A 43 -8.82 16.51 21.03
N GLU A 44 -9.59 15.72 21.77
CA GLU A 44 -10.02 14.39 21.34
C GLU A 44 -10.94 14.46 20.11
N GLY A 45 -11.90 15.40 20.10
CA GLY A 45 -12.76 15.65 18.94
C GLY A 45 -12.00 16.15 17.70
N GLU A 46 -11.01 17.02 17.88
CA GLU A 46 -10.13 17.49 16.80
C GLU A 46 -9.24 16.36 16.26
N PHE A 47 -8.74 15.49 17.15
CA PHE A 47 -7.95 14.32 16.80
C PHE A 47 -8.74 13.36 15.90
N TYR A 48 -9.94 12.95 16.28
CA TYR A 48 -10.76 12.04 15.45
C TYR A 48 -11.13 12.66 14.09
N ARG A 49 -11.37 13.98 14.04
CA ARG A 49 -11.58 14.70 12.76
C ARG A 49 -10.34 14.68 11.88
N SER A 50 -9.16 14.84 12.47
CA SER A 50 -7.90 14.78 11.74
C SER A 50 -7.65 13.39 11.14
N ILE A 51 -7.85 12.32 11.92
CA ILE A 51 -7.74 10.93 11.44
C ILE A 51 -8.74 10.68 10.30
N SER A 52 -9.98 11.15 10.45
CA SER A 52 -10.99 11.00 9.40
C SER A 52 -10.56 11.67 8.09
N THR A 53 -9.92 12.83 8.18
CA THR A 53 -9.40 13.57 7.02
C THR A 53 -8.23 12.83 6.37
N ASP A 54 -7.28 12.34 7.17
CA ASP A 54 -6.12 11.57 6.69
C ASP A 54 -6.55 10.25 6.02
N LEU A 55 -7.54 9.57 6.60
CA LEU A 55 -8.12 8.36 6.02
C LEU A 55 -8.83 8.64 4.70
N GLN A 56 -9.56 9.77 4.59
CA GLN A 56 -10.15 10.21 3.33
C GLN A 56 -9.10 10.57 2.28
N GLU A 57 -7.99 11.20 2.65
CA GLU A 57 -6.89 11.51 1.73
C GLU A 57 -6.16 10.25 1.27
N GLY A 58 -5.88 9.32 2.17
CA GLY A 58 -5.30 8.01 1.86
C GLY A 58 -6.18 7.23 0.90
N LEU A 59 -7.49 7.16 1.17
CA LEU A 59 -8.47 6.50 0.27
C LEU A 59 -8.52 7.18 -1.10
N LYS A 60 -8.47 8.52 -1.17
CA LYS A 60 -8.37 9.26 -2.45
C LYS A 60 -7.07 8.99 -3.20
N SER A 61 -5.96 8.77 -2.49
CA SER A 61 -4.68 8.41 -3.10
C SER A 61 -4.74 7.00 -3.69
N ILE A 62 -5.28 6.05 -2.94
CA ILE A 62 -5.53 4.68 -3.42
C ILE A 62 -6.43 4.70 -4.65
N TYR A 63 -7.52 5.47 -4.61
CA TYR A 63 -8.42 5.63 -5.76
C TYR A 63 -7.72 6.20 -7.00
N ARG A 64 -6.85 7.21 -6.83
CA ARG A 64 -6.06 7.77 -7.94
C ARG A 64 -5.08 6.76 -8.52
N GLU A 65 -4.39 6.01 -7.67
CA GLU A 65 -3.42 5.00 -8.10
C GLU A 65 -4.12 3.86 -8.87
N ILE A 66 -5.22 3.34 -8.31
CA ILE A 66 -6.08 2.33 -8.97
C ILE A 66 -6.60 2.87 -10.29
N ASN A 67 -7.19 4.06 -10.34
CA ASN A 67 -7.77 4.61 -11.57
C ASN A 67 -6.71 4.97 -12.62
N SER A 68 -5.48 5.29 -12.21
CA SER A 68 -4.36 5.50 -13.13
C SER A 68 -3.84 4.19 -13.74
N ALA A 69 -3.91 3.09 -12.96
CA ALA A 69 -3.51 1.76 -13.40
C ALA A 69 -4.61 1.00 -14.15
N ALA A 70 -5.87 1.24 -13.76
CA ALA A 70 -7.08 0.62 -14.26
C ALA A 70 -7.83 1.62 -15.17
N THR A 71 -7.37 1.77 -16.41
CA THR A 71 -8.21 2.32 -17.50
C THR A 71 -9.30 1.30 -17.93
N GLY A 72 -9.92 0.63 -16.97
CA GLY A 72 -10.91 -0.44 -17.15
C GLY A 72 -11.70 -0.61 -15.86
N THR A 73 -13.00 -0.33 -15.94
CA THR A 73 -14.00 -0.31 -14.87
C THR A 73 -13.93 -1.52 -13.94
N ALA A 74 -13.55 -1.30 -12.68
CA ALA A 74 -13.81 -2.25 -11.60
C ALA A 74 -14.02 -1.50 -10.28
N GLU A 75 -15.23 -1.61 -9.73
CA GLU A 75 -15.54 -1.24 -8.34
C GLU A 75 -15.04 -2.34 -7.41
N LEU A 76 -14.30 -1.99 -6.36
CA LEU A 76 -13.84 -2.93 -5.34
C LEU A 76 -14.35 -2.54 -3.94
N PRO A 77 -14.70 -3.52 -3.08
CA PRO A 77 -15.30 -3.27 -1.78
C PRO A 77 -14.24 -2.86 -0.74
N VAL A 78 -14.62 -1.90 0.11
CA VAL A 78 -13.82 -1.40 1.22
C VAL A 78 -14.02 -2.31 2.45
N ALA A 79 -13.03 -3.14 2.76
CA ALA A 79 -12.88 -3.74 4.09
C ALA A 79 -11.40 -4.11 4.32
N ALA A 80 -10.68 -3.25 5.03
CA ALA A 80 -9.30 -3.52 5.44
C ALA A 80 -9.31 -4.53 6.60
N SER A 81 -8.78 -5.72 6.33
CA SER A 81 -8.40 -6.75 7.30
C SER A 81 -6.91 -7.05 7.10
N PRO A 82 -6.12 -7.44 8.11
CA PRO A 82 -4.71 -7.82 7.96
C PRO A 82 -4.47 -8.92 6.90
N VAL A 83 -5.50 -9.71 6.57
CA VAL A 83 -5.49 -10.69 5.48
C VAL A 83 -5.32 -10.04 4.10
N ALA A 84 -5.72 -8.78 3.93
CA ALA A 84 -5.64 -8.08 2.65
C ALA A 84 -4.19 -7.79 2.25
N ASP A 85 -3.30 -7.46 3.19
CA ASP A 85 -1.93 -7.06 2.91
C ASP A 85 -1.10 -8.23 2.36
N GLU A 86 -1.17 -9.39 3.02
CA GLU A 86 -0.57 -10.64 2.52
C GLU A 86 -1.13 -11.02 1.14
N MET A 87 -2.44 -10.89 0.93
CA MET A 87 -3.07 -11.22 -0.35
C MET A 87 -2.63 -10.27 -1.48
N PHE A 88 -2.47 -8.98 -1.21
CA PHE A 88 -2.00 -8.02 -2.22
C PHE A 88 -0.53 -8.23 -2.57
N SER A 89 0.31 -8.46 -1.57
CA SER A 89 1.75 -8.73 -1.75
C SER A 89 1.98 -10.04 -2.51
N GLU A 90 1.24 -11.09 -2.14
CA GLU A 90 1.27 -12.38 -2.82
C GLU A 90 0.80 -12.25 -4.28
N ALA A 91 -0.33 -11.57 -4.52
CA ALA A 91 -0.85 -11.38 -5.87
C ALA A 91 0.11 -10.58 -6.77
N SER A 92 0.76 -9.54 -6.23
CA SER A 92 1.78 -8.75 -6.93
C SER A 92 3.00 -9.61 -7.31
N THR A 93 3.48 -10.43 -6.37
CA THR A 93 4.59 -11.36 -6.57
C THR A 93 4.26 -12.44 -7.59
N GLN A 94 3.07 -13.05 -7.50
CA GLN A 94 2.59 -14.05 -8.44
C GLN A 94 2.44 -13.48 -9.85
N LEU A 95 1.90 -12.27 -10.01
CA LEU A 95 1.81 -11.59 -11.30
C LEU A 95 3.18 -11.29 -11.90
N GLY A 96 4.15 -10.87 -11.08
CA GLY A 96 5.55 -10.69 -11.49
C GLY A 96 6.19 -12.00 -11.96
N ALA A 97 5.97 -13.10 -11.25
CA ALA A 97 6.48 -14.42 -11.61
C ALA A 97 5.86 -14.96 -12.91
N ILE A 98 4.54 -14.77 -13.10
CA ILE A 98 3.85 -15.12 -14.35
C ILE A 98 4.44 -14.33 -15.51
N LEU A 99 4.62 -13.02 -15.35
CA LEU A 99 5.23 -12.17 -16.38
C LEU A 99 6.62 -12.68 -16.79
N GLN A 100 7.50 -12.94 -15.82
CA GLN A 100 8.85 -13.44 -16.09
C GLN A 100 8.84 -14.80 -16.79
N THR A 101 7.97 -15.72 -16.34
CA THR A 101 7.85 -17.06 -16.94
C THR A 101 7.34 -16.98 -18.37
N THR A 102 6.40 -16.08 -18.64
CA THR A 102 5.82 -15.85 -19.97
C THR A 102 6.83 -15.20 -20.93
N GLU A 103 7.66 -14.29 -20.43
CA GLU A 103 8.77 -13.67 -21.18
C GLU A 103 9.80 -14.72 -21.58
N LYS A 104 10.27 -15.53 -20.62
CA LYS A 104 11.23 -16.61 -20.87
C LYS A 104 10.69 -17.67 -21.84
N ALA A 105 9.40 -18.00 -21.74
CA ALA A 105 8.76 -18.95 -22.65
C ALA A 105 8.71 -18.38 -24.07
N THR A 106 8.33 -17.10 -24.23
CA THR A 106 8.30 -16.44 -25.53
C THR A 106 9.68 -16.34 -26.16
N ASP A 107 10.71 -15.94 -25.41
CA ASP A 107 12.10 -15.91 -25.88
C ASP A 107 12.54 -17.30 -26.38
N SER A 108 12.18 -18.36 -25.64
CA SER A 108 12.49 -19.73 -26.04
C SER A 108 11.77 -20.11 -27.33
N ILE A 109 10.48 -19.76 -27.47
CA ILE A 109 9.70 -20.04 -28.69
C ILE A 109 10.30 -19.29 -29.89
N MET A 110 10.62 -18.00 -29.73
CA MET A 110 11.26 -17.20 -30.78
C MET A 110 12.59 -17.82 -31.22
N GLY A 111 13.44 -18.24 -30.29
CA GLY A 111 14.68 -18.93 -30.62
C GLY A 111 14.49 -20.26 -31.36
N LEU A 112 13.43 -21.02 -31.05
CA LEU A 112 13.05 -22.20 -31.84
C LEU A 112 12.61 -21.81 -33.26
N VAL A 113 11.78 -20.78 -33.39
CA VAL A 113 11.28 -20.31 -34.69
C VAL A 113 12.41 -19.79 -35.57
N GLU A 114 13.36 -19.04 -35.03
CA GLU A 114 14.58 -18.60 -35.74
C GLU A 114 15.39 -19.79 -36.26
N LYS A 115 15.63 -20.79 -35.41
CA LYS A 115 16.29 -22.04 -35.83
C LYS A 115 15.53 -22.71 -36.98
N HIS A 116 14.20 -22.73 -36.92
CA HIS A 116 13.39 -23.32 -37.98
C HIS A 116 13.40 -22.51 -39.27
N LEU A 117 13.47 -21.18 -39.21
CA LEU A 117 13.68 -20.32 -40.37
C LEU A 117 15.02 -20.59 -41.04
N ASP A 118 16.11 -20.71 -40.27
CA ASP A 118 17.43 -21.08 -40.82
C ASP A 118 17.41 -22.47 -41.51
N MET A 119 16.71 -23.44 -40.90
CA MET A 119 16.53 -24.77 -41.48
C MET A 119 15.67 -24.71 -42.75
N ASN A 120 14.64 -23.88 -42.77
CA ASN A 120 13.76 -23.66 -43.91
C ASN A 120 14.54 -23.04 -45.09
N ASP A 121 15.36 -22.03 -44.83
CA ASP A 121 16.23 -21.42 -45.84
C ASP A 121 17.26 -22.42 -46.39
N ARG A 122 17.83 -23.26 -45.51
CA ARG A 122 18.73 -24.33 -45.93
C ARG A 122 18.04 -25.35 -46.83
N ALA A 123 16.81 -25.74 -46.49
CA ALA A 123 16.00 -26.65 -47.32
C ALA A 123 15.69 -26.03 -48.69
N MET A 124 15.38 -24.73 -48.74
CA MET A 124 15.18 -24.01 -49.99
C MET A 124 16.42 -24.01 -50.89
N GLN A 125 17.61 -23.79 -50.33
CA GLN A 125 18.87 -23.86 -51.07
C GLN A 125 19.14 -25.27 -51.63
N LEU A 126 18.87 -26.32 -50.85
CA LEU A 126 19.01 -27.71 -51.30
C LEU A 126 18.03 -28.03 -52.42
N LEU A 127 16.76 -27.65 -52.28
CA LEU A 127 15.74 -27.82 -53.33
C LEU A 127 16.14 -27.11 -54.63
N ALA A 128 16.67 -25.87 -54.54
CA ALA A 128 17.18 -25.15 -55.70
C ALA A 128 18.38 -25.85 -56.36
N SER A 129 19.26 -26.50 -55.59
CA SER A 129 20.41 -27.23 -56.13
C SER A 129 20.05 -28.53 -56.87
N LEU A 130 18.86 -29.09 -56.61
CA LEU A 130 18.35 -30.31 -57.24
C LEU A 130 17.73 -30.04 -58.63
N GLU A 131 17.44 -28.80 -58.98
CA GLU A 131 16.77 -28.38 -60.23
C GLU A 131 17.68 -28.34 -61.48
N ASN A 132 18.76 -29.12 -61.53
CA ASN A 132 19.65 -29.22 -62.69
C ASN A 132 19.05 -30.00 -63.88
N GLY A 133 17.82 -29.67 -64.32
CA GLY A 133 17.33 -30.02 -65.66
C GLY A 133 15.86 -30.40 -65.82
N THR A 134 15.18 -30.88 -64.77
CA THR A 134 13.72 -31.14 -64.78
C THR A 134 13.17 -31.04 -63.37
N ALA A 135 12.40 -29.99 -63.07
CA ALA A 135 11.65 -29.90 -61.82
C ALA A 135 10.54 -30.95 -61.86
N SER A 136 10.65 -32.00 -61.03
CA SER A 136 9.56 -32.94 -60.87
C SER A 136 8.40 -32.25 -60.12
N PRO A 137 7.14 -32.64 -60.35
CA PRO A 137 6.00 -32.08 -59.62
C PRO A 137 6.17 -32.13 -58.09
N GLU A 138 6.83 -33.17 -57.58
CA GLU A 138 7.12 -33.36 -56.16
C GLU A 138 8.12 -32.33 -55.62
N ILE A 139 9.13 -31.92 -56.40
CA ILE A 139 10.08 -30.86 -56.01
C ILE A 139 9.37 -29.51 -55.94
N ALA A 140 8.46 -29.24 -56.90
CA ALA A 140 7.66 -28.02 -56.89
C ALA A 140 6.72 -27.95 -55.68
N GLU A 141 6.09 -29.07 -55.32
CA GLU A 141 5.23 -29.18 -54.13
C GLU A 141 6.05 -28.97 -52.83
N LEU A 142 7.22 -29.60 -52.71
CA LEU A 142 8.10 -29.40 -51.56
C LEU A 142 8.58 -27.95 -51.43
N ARG A 143 8.87 -27.27 -52.55
CA ARG A 143 9.24 -25.85 -52.56
C ARG A 143 8.09 -24.99 -52.03
N ALA A 144 6.89 -25.17 -52.57
CA ALA A 144 5.71 -24.41 -52.15
C ALA A 144 5.42 -24.63 -50.65
N GLY A 145 5.53 -25.86 -50.17
CA GLY A 145 5.38 -26.19 -48.74
C GLY A 145 6.43 -25.51 -47.86
N ASN A 146 7.68 -25.44 -48.31
CA ASN A 146 8.78 -24.79 -47.59
C ASN A 146 8.66 -23.25 -47.60
N GLU A 147 8.17 -22.66 -48.69
CA GLU A 147 7.85 -21.22 -48.73
C GLU A 147 6.70 -20.87 -47.78
N ALA A 148 5.62 -21.67 -47.79
CA ALA A 148 4.49 -21.50 -46.87
C ALA A 148 4.93 -21.62 -45.40
N LEU A 149 5.73 -22.64 -45.07
CA LEU A 149 6.28 -22.81 -43.73
C LEU A 149 7.11 -21.60 -43.30
N GLY A 150 7.96 -21.06 -44.17
CA GLY A 150 8.74 -19.86 -43.89
C GLY A 150 7.86 -18.63 -43.60
N ALA A 151 6.79 -18.45 -44.37
CA ALA A 151 5.83 -17.38 -44.15
C ALA A 151 5.10 -17.52 -42.81
N ASP A 152 4.62 -18.72 -42.49
CA ASP A 152 3.93 -19.01 -41.22
C ASP A 152 4.84 -18.77 -40.00
N LEU A 153 6.12 -19.17 -40.09
CA LEU A 153 7.11 -18.95 -39.03
C LEU A 153 7.39 -17.44 -38.82
N MET A 154 7.45 -16.66 -39.89
CA MET A 154 7.58 -15.19 -39.81
C MET A 154 6.33 -14.52 -39.20
N GLU A 155 5.14 -15.03 -39.51
CA GLU A 155 3.88 -14.57 -38.92
C GLU A 155 3.83 -14.86 -37.41
N ILE A 156 4.31 -16.03 -36.98
CA ILE A 156 4.45 -16.37 -35.56
C ILE A 156 5.39 -15.39 -34.85
N MET A 157 6.56 -15.09 -35.41
CA MET A 157 7.49 -14.09 -34.83
C MET A 157 6.83 -12.73 -34.66
N THR A 158 6.10 -12.29 -35.70
CA THR A 158 5.39 -11.00 -35.68
C THR A 158 4.30 -10.99 -34.60
N THR A 159 3.54 -12.07 -34.47
CA THR A 159 2.47 -12.20 -33.46
C THR A 159 3.03 -12.21 -32.04
N LEU A 160 4.15 -12.90 -31.82
CA LEU A 160 4.79 -12.97 -30.50
C LEU A 160 5.43 -11.63 -30.08
N SER A 161 5.75 -10.74 -31.02
CA SER A 161 6.27 -9.39 -30.70
C SER A 161 5.30 -8.53 -29.88
N PHE A 162 3.98 -8.81 -29.91
CA PHE A 162 2.99 -8.14 -29.06
C PHE A 162 3.14 -8.44 -27.56
N GLN A 163 3.91 -9.48 -27.20
CA GLN A 163 4.19 -9.84 -25.82
C GLN A 163 4.93 -8.72 -25.07
N ASP A 164 5.76 -7.93 -25.75
CA ASP A 164 6.42 -6.76 -25.12
C ASP A 164 5.39 -5.75 -24.59
N LEU A 165 4.36 -5.44 -25.38
CA LEU A 165 3.30 -4.51 -24.97
C LEU A 165 2.48 -5.05 -23.79
N THR A 166 2.14 -6.34 -23.81
CA THR A 166 1.45 -7.00 -22.70
C THR A 166 2.32 -7.03 -21.45
N GLY A 167 3.61 -7.32 -21.61
CA GLY A 167 4.58 -7.33 -20.52
C GLY A 167 4.71 -5.96 -19.85
N GLN A 168 4.83 -4.90 -20.64
CA GLN A 168 4.84 -3.53 -20.12
C GLN A 168 3.55 -3.15 -19.38
N ARG A 169 2.38 -3.57 -19.87
CA ARG A 169 1.10 -3.34 -19.18
C ARG A 169 1.06 -4.05 -17.82
N ILE A 170 1.47 -5.31 -17.76
CA ILE A 170 1.52 -6.07 -16.50
C ILE A 170 2.52 -5.44 -15.53
N LYS A 171 3.71 -5.03 -16.00
CA LYS A 171 4.71 -4.32 -15.16
C LYS A 171 4.11 -3.06 -14.50
N ARG A 172 3.30 -2.28 -15.23
CA ARG A 172 2.61 -1.10 -14.68
C ARG A 172 1.56 -1.47 -13.63
N ILE A 173 0.78 -2.53 -13.88
CA ILE A 173 -0.22 -3.02 -12.92
C ILE A 173 0.47 -3.48 -11.62
N VAL A 174 1.54 -4.26 -11.73
CA VAL A 174 2.32 -4.73 -10.57
C VAL A 174 2.88 -3.54 -9.79
N ALA A 175 3.47 -2.55 -10.46
CA ALA A 175 3.98 -1.34 -9.80
C ALA A 175 2.88 -0.55 -9.07
N ALA A 176 1.69 -0.43 -9.66
CA ALA A 176 0.56 0.25 -9.03
C ALA A 176 0.06 -0.52 -7.80
N LEU A 177 -0.01 -1.85 -7.86
CA LEU A 177 -0.38 -2.68 -6.71
C LEU A 177 0.59 -2.50 -5.55
N GLN A 178 1.91 -2.49 -5.82
CA GLN A 178 2.94 -2.22 -4.79
C GLN A 178 2.82 -0.81 -4.19
N GLN A 179 2.45 0.17 -5.01
CA GLN A 179 2.24 1.54 -4.53
C GLN A 179 0.97 1.65 -3.66
N ILE A 180 -0.09 0.91 -3.99
CA ILE A 180 -1.31 0.83 -3.18
C ILE A 180 -1.00 0.17 -1.84
N GLU A 181 -0.32 -0.98 -1.84
CA GLU A 181 0.14 -1.69 -0.63
C GLU A 181 0.88 -0.73 0.30
N LYS A 182 1.86 0.00 -0.23
CA LYS A 182 2.61 1.01 0.52
C LYS A 182 1.73 2.09 1.15
N VAL A 183 0.77 2.65 0.41
CA VAL A 183 -0.11 3.71 0.92
C VAL A 183 -1.04 3.16 2.01
N VAL A 184 -1.57 1.96 1.83
CA VAL A 184 -2.44 1.29 2.81
C VAL A 184 -1.66 1.00 4.10
N PHE A 185 -0.46 0.44 3.98
CA PHE A 185 0.42 0.15 5.12
C PHE A 185 0.79 1.42 5.89
N GLU A 186 1.23 2.48 5.18
CA GLU A 186 1.58 3.77 5.81
C GLU A 186 0.39 4.38 6.53
N LEU A 187 -0.80 4.36 5.92
CA LEU A 187 -2.02 4.88 6.54
C LEU A 187 -2.39 4.07 7.79
N TYR A 188 -2.32 2.74 7.70
CA TYR A 188 -2.66 1.83 8.79
C TYR A 188 -1.72 2.02 9.99
N MET A 189 -0.40 2.02 9.75
CA MET A 189 0.62 2.26 10.76
C MET A 189 0.53 3.65 11.37
N ALA A 190 0.40 4.70 10.56
CA ALA A 190 0.28 6.07 11.07
C ALA A 190 -0.97 6.24 11.95
N THR A 191 -2.09 5.64 11.58
CA THR A 191 -3.35 5.70 12.34
C THR A 191 -3.23 4.92 13.66
N GLY A 192 -2.69 3.70 13.63
CA GLY A 192 -2.48 2.89 14.82
C GLY A 192 -1.52 3.55 15.83
N LEU A 193 -0.38 4.04 15.33
CA LEU A 193 0.60 4.78 16.15
C LEU A 193 0.02 6.04 16.77
N SER A 194 -0.80 6.79 16.01
CA SER A 194 -1.44 8.01 16.49
C SER A 194 -2.47 7.72 17.59
N MET A 195 -3.30 6.68 17.43
CA MET A 195 -4.26 6.28 18.46
C MET A 195 -3.56 5.88 19.76
N LYS A 196 -2.50 5.07 19.66
CA LYS A 196 -1.73 4.65 20.83
C LYS A 196 -1.00 5.80 21.53
N ALA A 197 -0.43 6.73 20.77
CA ALA A 197 0.24 7.90 21.33
C ALA A 197 -0.76 8.84 22.03
N MET A 198 -1.98 8.97 21.51
CA MET A 198 -3.06 9.74 22.14
C MET A 198 -3.55 9.08 23.45
N GLU A 199 -3.66 7.75 23.48
CA GLU A 199 -4.00 7.02 24.71
C GLU A 199 -2.92 7.13 25.79
N GLN A 200 -1.65 7.12 25.39
CA GLN A 200 -0.51 7.20 26.33
C GLN A 200 -0.23 8.61 26.84
N ASN A 201 -0.42 9.62 25.99
CA ASN A 201 -0.15 11.02 26.32
C ASN A 201 -1.28 11.94 25.78
N PRO A 202 -2.46 11.94 26.42
CA PRO A 202 -3.60 12.74 25.98
C PRO A 202 -3.40 14.26 26.13
N GLU A 203 -2.34 14.70 26.80
CA GLU A 203 -1.98 16.12 26.97
C GLU A 203 -1.05 16.65 25.86
N GLN A 204 -0.50 15.77 25.01
CA GLN A 204 0.34 16.21 23.89
C GLN A 204 -0.48 16.81 22.75
N SER A 205 0.13 17.73 22.00
CA SER A 205 -0.50 18.31 20.82
C SER A 205 -0.78 17.25 19.77
N VAL A 206 -2.01 17.25 19.25
CA VAL A 206 -2.46 16.37 18.17
C VAL A 206 -1.52 16.41 16.96
N GLU A 207 -0.97 17.58 16.63
CA GLU A 207 -0.06 17.74 15.50
C GLU A 207 1.31 17.10 15.74
N GLU A 208 1.82 17.14 16.98
CA GLU A 208 3.09 16.51 17.35
C GLU A 208 2.98 14.99 17.35
N ILE A 209 1.87 14.45 17.88
CA ILE A 209 1.56 13.02 17.83
C ILE A 209 1.51 12.54 16.38
N ARG A 210 0.86 13.32 15.51
CA ARG A 210 0.69 12.99 14.09
C ARG A 210 2.00 12.97 13.32
N GLN A 211 2.84 14.01 13.49
CA GLN A 211 4.14 14.08 12.82
C GLN A 211 5.07 12.94 13.25
N THR A 212 5.10 12.65 14.56
CA THR A 212 5.92 11.57 15.11
C THR A 212 5.45 10.21 14.61
N SER A 213 4.13 9.97 14.59
CA SER A 213 3.54 8.72 14.11
C SER A 213 3.78 8.48 12.63
N LYS A 214 3.67 9.53 11.80
CA LYS A 214 3.93 9.46 10.36
C LYS A 214 5.42 9.23 10.04
N ALA A 215 6.32 9.89 10.78
CA ALA A 215 7.75 9.66 10.65
C ALA A 215 8.12 8.22 10.99
N ARG A 216 7.59 7.69 12.10
CA ARG A 216 7.85 6.33 12.57
C ARG A 216 7.27 5.25 11.64
N ALA A 217 6.07 5.48 11.10
CA ALA A 217 5.48 4.62 10.06
C ALA A 217 6.33 4.58 8.77
N THR A 218 7.02 5.68 8.46
CA THR A 218 7.91 5.76 7.29
C THR A 218 9.25 5.03 7.53
N GLU A 219 9.79 5.11 8.75
CA GLU A 219 11.05 4.45 9.15
C GLU A 219 10.94 2.91 9.18
N LEU A 220 9.78 2.38 9.60
CA LEU A 220 9.48 0.95 9.54
C LEU A 220 9.48 0.37 8.10
N LYS A 221 9.60 1.24 7.08
CA LYS A 221 9.67 0.88 5.65
C LYS A 221 11.10 0.76 5.08
N GLY A 222 12.15 0.86 5.91
CA GLY A 222 13.53 0.62 5.48
C GLY A 222 13.74 -0.79 4.88
N PRO A 223 14.87 -1.06 4.19
CA PRO A 223 15.16 -2.40 3.69
C PRO A 223 14.94 -3.42 4.82
N GLN A 224 14.14 -4.45 4.52
CA GLN A 224 13.73 -5.44 5.49
C GLN A 224 14.93 -6.30 5.93
N ASP A 225 15.68 -5.81 6.90
CA ASP A 225 16.52 -6.66 7.72
C ASP A 225 15.61 -7.45 8.66
N ALA A 226 16.01 -8.66 9.07
CA ALA A 226 15.18 -9.54 9.91
C ALA A 226 14.64 -8.86 11.20
N ASN A 227 15.29 -7.78 11.66
CA ASN A 227 14.89 -6.99 12.81
C ASN A 227 13.67 -6.08 12.54
N SER A 228 13.50 -5.54 11.33
CA SER A 228 12.38 -4.63 11.03
C SER A 228 11.04 -5.38 10.94
N GLN A 229 11.07 -6.67 10.60
CA GLN A 229 9.86 -7.50 10.63
C GLN A 229 9.39 -7.76 12.07
N THR A 230 10.33 -8.03 12.98
CA THR A 230 10.01 -8.17 14.41
C THR A 230 9.43 -6.88 14.98
N ASP A 231 9.99 -5.72 14.59
CA ASP A 231 9.47 -4.42 15.02
C ASP A 231 8.05 -4.14 14.49
N VAL A 232 7.72 -4.57 13.27
CA VAL A 232 6.36 -4.47 12.69
C VAL A 232 5.40 -5.44 13.38
N ASP A 233 5.80 -6.70 13.58
CA ASP A 233 4.98 -7.72 14.26
C ASP A 233 4.71 -7.35 15.73
N ASP A 234 5.72 -6.81 16.43
CA ASP A 234 5.58 -6.28 17.78
C ASP A 234 4.65 -5.05 17.81
N LEU A 235 4.63 -4.24 16.75
CA LEU A 235 3.73 -3.10 16.64
C LEU A 235 2.28 -3.54 16.36
N LEU A 236 2.10 -4.54 15.49
CA LEU A 236 0.81 -5.11 15.14
C LEU A 236 0.17 -5.81 16.35
N SER A 237 0.95 -6.61 17.08
CA SER A 237 0.50 -7.24 18.34
C SER A 237 0.15 -6.21 19.42
N GLN A 238 0.92 -5.13 19.49
CA GLN A 238 0.64 -3.99 20.36
C GLN A 238 -0.61 -3.18 19.96
N LEU A 239 -1.06 -3.29 18.72
CA LEU A 239 -2.31 -2.72 18.21
C LEU A 239 -3.49 -3.70 18.31
N GLY A 240 -3.27 -4.90 18.88
CA GLY A 240 -4.29 -5.91 19.11
C GLY A 240 -4.62 -6.78 17.89
N LEU A 241 -3.70 -6.89 16.94
CA LEU A 241 -3.78 -7.80 15.79
C LEU A 241 -2.78 -8.96 15.90
#